data_AF-A0A2M9P5T9-F1
#
_entry.id   AF-A0A2M9P5T9-F1
#
_cell.length_a   1.000
_cell.length_b   1.000
_cell.length_c   1.000
_cell.angle_alpha   90.00
_cell.angle_beta   90.00
_cell.angle_gamma   90.00
#
_symmetry.space_group_name_H-M   'P 1'
#
loop_
_entity.id
_entity.type
_entity.pdbx_description
1 polymer ?
#
loop_
_entity_poly.entity_id
_entity_poly.type
_entity_poly.pdbx_seq_one_letter_code
_entity_poly.pdbx_strand_id
1 'polypeptide(L)'
;DREMVDVLALVLQHDEESVLCAVDMALTAGVPTKMHVLNLLHRLTCGNAPDLPEIDLPKALALVEEPQANVYRYDGLRSRTQGARDAS
;
A
#
# COMPACT_ATOMS: atom_id res chain seq x y z
N ASP A 1 5.84 -22.69 -3.67
CA ASP A 1 5.48 -23.52 -2.49
C ASP A 1 5.46 -22.80 -1.15
N ARG A 2 6.56 -22.19 -0.68
CA ARG A 2 6.57 -21.52 0.65
C ARG A 2 5.45 -20.50 0.84
N GLU A 3 5.19 -19.66 -0.16
CA GLU A 3 4.09 -18.68 -0.09
C GLU A 3 2.71 -19.33 0.00
N MET A 4 2.52 -20.49 -0.65
CA MET A 4 1.26 -21.23 -0.58
C MET A 4 1.05 -21.81 0.82
N VAL A 5 2.10 -22.36 1.44
CA VAL A 5 2.04 -22.83 2.84
C VAL A 5 1.73 -21.67 3.78
N ASP A 6 2.35 -20.51 3.57
CA ASP A 6 2.10 -19.32 4.38
C ASP A 6 0.67 -18.80 4.24
N VAL A 7 0.06 -18.89 3.06
CA VAL A 7 -1.34 -18.51 2.83
C VAL A 7 -2.29 -19.53 3.47
N LEU A 8 -2.02 -20.84 3.35
CA LEU A 8 -2.82 -21.89 3.98
C LEU A 8 -2.76 -21.81 5.52
N ALA A 9 -1.62 -21.38 6.08
CA ALA A 9 -1.48 -21.16 7.52
C ALA A 9 -2.39 -20.05 8.06
N LEU A 10 -2.88 -19.12 7.22
CA LEU A 10 -3.80 -18.06 7.63
C LEU A 10 -5.14 -18.62 8.13
N VAL A 11 -5.57 -19.78 7.62
CA VAL A 11 -6.82 -20.47 8.03
C VAL A 11 -6.79 -20.89 9.52
N LEU A 12 -5.60 -21.00 10.12
CA LEU A 12 -5.48 -21.30 11.56
C LEU A 12 -5.87 -20.11 12.46
N GLN A 13 -5.86 -18.89 11.92
CA GLN A 13 -6.02 -17.65 12.68
C GLN A 13 -7.23 -16.82 12.19
N HIS A 14 -7.75 -17.12 11.01
CA HIS A 14 -8.84 -16.41 10.36
C HIS A 14 -9.91 -17.38 9.88
N ASP A 15 -11.10 -16.83 9.64
CA ASP A 15 -12.21 -17.58 9.05
C ASP A 15 -11.85 -18.05 7.61
N GLU A 16 -12.19 -19.31 7.31
CA GLU A 16 -11.82 -19.98 6.05
C GLU A 16 -12.41 -19.27 4.82
N GLU A 17 -13.70 -18.89 4.89
CA GLU A 17 -14.40 -18.19 3.82
C GLU A 17 -13.76 -16.83 3.52
N SER A 18 -13.33 -16.12 4.57
CA SER A 18 -12.63 -14.85 4.44
C SER A 18 -11.26 -14.99 3.76
N VAL A 19 -10.51 -16.07 4.07
CA VAL A 19 -9.24 -16.39 3.42
C VAL A 19 -9.45 -16.75 1.95
N LEU A 20 -10.44 -17.58 1.65
CA LEU A 20 -10.77 -18.00 0.29
C LEU A 20 -11.16 -16.80 -0.57
N CYS A 21 -12.02 -15.91 -0.05
CA CYS A 21 -12.42 -14.69 -0.72
C CYS A 21 -11.21 -13.77 -1.03
N ALA A 22 -10.30 -13.58 -0.07
CA ALA A 22 -9.09 -12.80 -0.29
C ALA A 22 -8.17 -13.39 -1.37
N VAL A 23 -8.05 -14.72 -1.44
CA VAL A 23 -7.27 -15.41 -2.47
C VAL A 23 -7.90 -15.25 -3.85
N ASP A 24 -9.22 -15.42 -3.96
CA ASP A 24 -9.94 -15.26 -5.23
C ASP A 24 -9.83 -13.83 -5.78
N MET A 25 -9.96 -12.83 -4.91
CA MET A 25 -9.73 -11.43 -5.24
C MET A 25 -8.30 -11.18 -5.73
N ALA A 26 -7.29 -11.77 -5.09
CA ALA A 26 -5.90 -11.62 -5.49
C ALA A 26 -5.58 -12.27 -6.84
N LEU A 27 -6.20 -13.42 -7.13
CA LEU A 27 -6.10 -14.11 -8.42
C LEU A 27 -6.79 -13.31 -9.52
N THR A 28 -7.98 -12.79 -9.26
CA THR A 28 -8.74 -11.94 -10.20
C THR A 28 -7.98 -10.66 -10.54
N ALA A 29 -7.27 -10.07 -9.58
CA ALA A 29 -6.40 -8.91 -9.79
C ALA A 29 -5.09 -9.23 -10.55
N GLY A 30 -4.78 -10.51 -10.78
CA GLY A 30 -3.54 -10.96 -11.42
C GLY A 30 -2.29 -10.79 -10.54
N VAL A 31 -2.45 -10.54 -9.23
CA VAL A 31 -1.35 -10.33 -8.27
C VAL A 31 -1.48 -11.31 -7.10
N PRO A 32 -1.27 -12.62 -7.30
CA PRO A 32 -1.44 -13.65 -6.28
C PRO A 32 -0.24 -13.73 -5.32
N THR A 33 0.11 -12.60 -4.71
CA THR A 33 1.20 -12.53 -3.72
C THR A 33 0.64 -12.64 -2.31
N LYS A 34 1.39 -13.29 -1.40
CA LYS A 34 1.02 -13.38 0.03
C LYS A 34 0.67 -12.01 0.63
N MET A 35 1.42 -10.98 0.26
CA MET A 35 1.23 -9.63 0.76
C MET A 35 -0.10 -9.03 0.30
N HIS A 36 -0.51 -9.31 -0.94
CA HIS A 36 -1.79 -8.84 -1.46
C HIS A 36 -2.96 -9.56 -0.79
N VAL A 37 -2.86 -10.88 -0.62
CA VAL A 37 -3.86 -11.68 0.11
C VAL A 37 -4.04 -11.18 1.54
N LEU A 38 -2.95 -10.92 2.26
CA LEU A 38 -3.01 -10.36 3.63
C LEU A 38 -3.71 -9.00 3.70
N ASN A 39 -3.44 -8.12 2.73
CA ASN A 39 -4.10 -6.82 2.65
C ASN A 39 -5.60 -6.96 2.39
N LEU A 40 -6.00 -7.86 1.50
CA LEU A 40 -7.41 -8.13 1.19
C LEU A 40 -8.12 -8.74 2.40
N LEU A 41 -7.50 -9.72 3.04
CA LEU A 41 -8.02 -10.35 4.25
C LEU A 41 -8.20 -9.32 5.37
N HIS A 42 -7.23 -8.44 5.59
CA HIS A 42 -7.37 -7.34 6.54
C HIS A 42 -8.58 -6.45 6.21
N ARG A 43 -8.82 -6.13 4.94
CA ARG A 43 -9.97 -5.30 4.51
C ARG A 43 -11.32 -6.01 4.68
N LEU A 44 -11.37 -7.32 4.49
CA LEU A 44 -12.57 -8.12 4.68
C LEU A 44 -12.90 -8.30 6.17
N THR A 45 -11.87 -8.41 7.02
CA THR A 45 -12.04 -8.73 8.45
C THR A 45 -12.05 -7.48 9.34
N CYS A 46 -11.48 -6.36 8.90
CA CYS A 46 -11.65 -5.09 9.58
C CYS A 46 -13.11 -4.65 9.47
N GLY A 47 -13.80 -4.68 10.61
CA GLY A 47 -15.21 -4.30 10.74
C GLY A 47 -15.46 -2.89 10.24
N ASN A 48 -15.93 -2.81 8.99
CA ASN A 48 -16.13 -1.60 8.21
C ASN A 48 -14.89 -0.70 8.11
N ALA A 49 -14.71 -0.06 6.94
CA ALA A 49 -13.91 1.16 6.94
C ALA A 49 -14.46 2.04 8.08
N PRO A 50 -13.62 2.71 8.88
CA PRO A 50 -14.14 3.72 9.78
C PRO A 50 -15.10 4.57 8.96
N ASP A 51 -16.29 4.85 9.51
CA ASP A 51 -17.28 5.72 8.90
C ASP A 51 -16.65 7.11 8.82
N LEU A 52 -15.76 7.24 7.84
CA LEU A 52 -15.01 8.43 7.57
C LEU A 52 -16.06 9.36 7.02
N PRO A 53 -16.26 10.54 7.64
CA PRO A 53 -17.17 11.51 7.09
C PRO A 53 -16.80 11.69 5.62
N GLU A 54 -17.82 11.65 4.75
CA GLU A 54 -17.64 11.84 3.32
C GLU A 54 -16.79 13.08 3.13
N ILE A 55 -15.55 12.88 2.68
CA ILE A 55 -14.62 13.98 2.47
C ILE A 55 -15.18 14.71 1.27
N ASP A 56 -15.75 15.90 1.50
CA ASP A 56 -16.12 16.82 0.42
C ASP A 56 -14.82 17.28 -0.25
N LEU A 57 -14.38 16.48 -1.21
CA LEU A 57 -13.22 16.77 -2.03
C LEU A 57 -13.55 18.08 -2.76
N PRO A 58 -12.71 19.12 -2.62
CA PRO A 58 -12.95 20.34 -3.36
C PRO A 58 -13.05 19.98 -4.84
N LYS A 59 -14.14 20.41 -5.50
CA LYS A 59 -14.34 20.24 -6.94
C LYS A 59 -13.03 20.60 -7.64
N ALA A 60 -12.56 19.68 -8.48
CA ALA A 60 -11.34 19.74 -9.29
C ALA A 60 -10.44 20.95 -8.98
N LEU A 61 -9.37 20.71 -8.23
CA LEU A 61 -8.37 21.73 -7.92
C LEU A 61 -7.87 22.38 -9.22
N ALA A 62 -8.26 23.63 -9.44
CA ALA A 62 -7.72 24.43 -10.53
C ALA A 62 -6.31 24.87 -10.14
N LEU A 63 -5.32 24.50 -10.95
CA LEU A 63 -3.96 24.98 -10.76
C LEU A 63 -3.93 26.49 -11.05
N VAL A 64 -3.65 27.30 -10.03
CA VAL A 64 -3.35 28.73 -10.22
C VAL A 64 -1.95 28.91 -10.79
N GLU A 65 -1.04 28.00 -10.41
CA GLU A 65 0.33 27.93 -10.91
C GLU A 65 0.67 26.46 -11.19
N GLU A 66 1.34 26.21 -12.32
CA GLU A 66 1.79 24.86 -12.64
C GLU A 66 2.93 24.43 -11.70
N PRO A 67 2.92 23.18 -11.21
CA PRO A 67 4.00 22.70 -10.37
C PRO A 67 5.31 22.71 -11.17
N GLN A 68 6.26 23.52 -10.72
CA GLN A 68 7.61 23.50 -11.28
C GLN A 68 8.32 22.22 -10.83
N ALA A 69 8.98 21.54 -11.78
CA ALA A 69 9.83 20.39 -11.51
C ALA A 69 11.16 20.81 -10.83
N ASN A 70 11.06 21.50 -9.68
CA ASN A 70 12.19 22.02 -8.94
C ASN A 70 12.91 20.89 -8.17
N VAL A 71 13.88 20.28 -8.83
CA VAL A 71 14.75 19.24 -8.27
C VAL A 71 15.84 19.79 -7.34
N TYR A 72 16.11 21.10 -7.34
CA TYR A 72 17.18 21.72 -6.56
C TYR A 72 17.06 21.47 -5.04
N ARG A 73 15.83 21.35 -4.53
CA ARG A 73 15.58 20.97 -3.13
C ARG A 73 16.17 19.60 -2.80
N TYR A 74 16.09 18.65 -3.71
CA TYR A 74 16.65 17.31 -3.54
C TYR A 74 18.16 17.30 -3.77
N ASP A 75 18.69 18.12 -4.68
CA ASP A 75 20.13 18.25 -4.93
C ASP A 75 20.88 18.75 -3.68
N GLY A 76 20.31 19.73 -2.97
CA GLY A 76 20.85 20.21 -1.69
C GLY A 76 20.81 19.17 -0.56
N LEU A 77 19.84 18.26 -0.57
CA LEU A 77 19.77 17.15 0.40
C LEU A 77 20.73 16.02 0.03
N ARG A 78 20.95 15.78 -1.27
CA ARG A 78 21.93 14.81 -1.78
C ARG A 78 23.36 15.25 -1.49
N SER A 79 23.70 16.52 -1.68
CA SER A 79 25.03 17.02 -1.33
C SER A 79 25.33 16.90 0.17
N ARG A 80 24.33 17.13 1.03
CA ARG A 80 24.45 16.95 2.49
C ARG A 80 24.69 15.49 2.92
N THR A 81 24.16 14.53 2.15
CA THR A 81 24.35 13.10 2.41
C THR A 81 25.60 12.53 1.75
N GLN A 82 26.06 13.10 0.62
CA GLN A 82 27.32 12.73 -0.02
C GLN A 82 28.54 13.24 0.76
N GLY A 83 28.53 14.48 1.26
CA GLY A 83 29.62 15.05 2.06
C GLY A 83 29.87 14.37 3.41
N ALA A 84 28.95 13.51 3.87
CA ALA A 84 29.13 12.67 5.05
C ALA A 84 29.84 11.33 4.74
N ARG A 85 29.98 10.94 3.47
CA ARG A 85 30.62 9.69 3.04
C ARG A 85 32.08 9.87 2.60
N ASP A 86 32.47 11.09 2.22
CA ASP A 86 33.82 11.41 1.73
C ASP A 86 34.78 11.89 2.84
N ALA A 87 34.31 11.94 4.10
CA ALA A 87 35.14 12.19 5.28
C ALA A 87 35.34 10.87 6.05
N SER A 88 36.27 10.04 5.60
CA SER A 88 36.78 8.86 6.32
C SER A 88 38.23 8.61 5.95
#